data_AF-A0A258BP82-F1
#
_entry.id   AF-A0A258BP82-F1
#
_cell.length_a   1.000
_cell.length_b   1.000
_cell.length_c   1.000
_cell.angle_alpha   90.00
_cell.angle_beta   90.00
_cell.angle_gamma   90.00
#
_symmetry.space_group_name_H-M   'P 1'
#
loop_
_entity.id
_entity.type
_entity.pdbx_description
1 polymer ?
#
loop_
_entity_poly.entity_id
_entity_poly.type
_entity_poly.pdbx_seq_one_letter_code
_entity_poly.pdbx_strand_id
1 'polypeptide(L)'
;AGGREVPPSIPKALRARPYSIRGLVGPEGERWVPVHGMLPLGQARACLAALEARYAALAPALAEAGVTISHIISSLGAYVTIEPMFYWRDRLDALHLNNLSDSNRARFGDFPANPAARDLVRGAREVLSGIMDQHGAVHAQIGRFYRLGSRMEPGAAQLLHSVKAMLDPRGRMNPGALEGVQGCG
;
A
#
# COMPACT_ATOMS: atom_id res chain seq x y z
N ALA A 1 28.11 11.36 -4.52
CA ALA A 1 28.84 11.04 -3.27
C ALA A 1 28.34 11.99 -2.19
N GLY A 2 28.00 11.49 -1.00
CA GLY A 2 27.34 12.31 0.05
C GLY A 2 26.42 11.55 1.02
N GLY A 3 26.38 10.22 0.98
CA GLY A 3 25.62 9.44 1.96
C GLY A 3 26.34 9.40 3.31
N ARG A 4 25.61 9.71 4.39
CA ARG A 4 26.09 9.51 5.77
C ARG A 4 25.47 8.22 6.31
N GLU A 5 26.30 7.32 6.80
CA GLU A 5 25.81 6.14 7.51
C GLU A 5 24.99 6.56 8.73
N VAL A 6 23.84 5.92 8.92
CA VAL A 6 22.97 6.13 10.07
C VAL A 6 22.86 4.83 10.86
N PRO A 7 22.78 4.89 12.21
CA PRO A 7 22.60 3.69 13.01
C PRO A 7 21.37 2.89 12.57
N PRO A 8 21.39 1.55 12.62
CA PRO A 8 20.27 0.69 12.22
C PRO A 8 19.18 0.64 13.30
N SER A 9 18.84 1.79 13.90
CA SER A 9 17.87 1.90 14.99
C SER A 9 16.47 1.44 14.55
N ILE A 10 16.03 1.85 13.35
CA ILE A 10 14.72 1.46 12.80
C ILE A 10 14.66 -0.07 12.53
N PRO A 11 15.59 -0.69 11.77
CA PRO A 11 15.59 -2.14 11.60
C PRO A 11 15.65 -2.93 12.91
N LYS A 12 16.45 -2.48 13.90
CA LYS A 12 16.52 -3.12 15.22
C LYS A 12 15.19 -3.05 15.97
N ALA A 13 14.54 -1.88 15.97
CA ALA A 13 13.26 -1.70 16.62
C ALA A 13 12.15 -2.54 15.96
N LEU A 14 12.09 -2.57 14.63
CA LEU A 14 11.15 -3.41 13.87
C LEU A 14 11.37 -4.90 14.17
N ARG A 15 12.62 -5.36 14.24
CA ARG A 15 12.93 -6.75 14.57
C ARG A 15 12.54 -7.12 16.01
N ALA A 16 12.67 -6.20 16.95
CA ALA A 16 12.28 -6.42 18.35
C ALA A 16 10.76 -6.50 18.55
N ARG A 17 9.98 -5.79 17.72
CA ARG A 17 8.51 -5.81 17.73
C ARG A 17 7.96 -5.83 16.29
N PRO A 18 7.92 -7.00 15.63
CA PRO A 18 7.62 -7.10 14.21
C PRO A 18 6.17 -6.71 13.88
N TYR A 19 5.26 -6.78 14.85
CA TYR A 19 3.85 -6.42 14.68
C TYR A 19 3.41 -5.41 15.73
N SER A 20 2.77 -4.34 15.28
CA SER A 20 2.18 -3.33 16.15
C SER A 20 1.07 -2.59 15.43
N ILE A 21 -0.13 -2.59 16.00
CA ILE A 21 -1.27 -1.81 15.50
C ILE A 21 -0.96 -0.30 15.59
N ARG A 22 -0.18 0.13 16.60
CA ARG A 22 0.35 1.50 16.70
C ARG A 22 1.26 1.85 15.52
N GLY A 23 1.89 0.87 14.88
CA GLY A 23 2.69 1.05 13.67
C GLY A 23 1.88 1.50 12.44
N LEU A 24 0.54 1.46 12.52
CA LEU A 24 -0.36 1.93 11.46
C LEU A 24 -0.65 3.45 11.54
N VAL A 25 -0.12 4.13 12.56
CA VAL A 25 -0.25 5.59 12.74
C VAL A 25 1.13 6.23 12.59
N GLY A 26 1.20 7.27 11.76
CA GLY A 26 2.40 8.07 11.53
C GLY A 26 2.92 8.74 12.81
N PRO A 27 4.17 9.20 12.82
CA PRO A 27 4.78 9.82 14.00
C PRO A 27 4.02 11.07 14.48
N GLU A 28 3.33 11.78 13.58
CA GLU A 28 2.53 12.97 13.88
C GLU A 28 1.01 12.70 13.85
N GLY A 29 0.62 11.44 14.07
CA GLY A 29 -0.78 11.02 14.14
C GLY A 29 -1.43 10.81 12.77
N GLU A 30 -0.65 10.79 11.69
CA GLU A 30 -1.18 10.61 10.34
C GLU A 30 -1.72 9.20 10.13
N ARG A 31 -2.75 9.10 9.28
CA ARG A 31 -3.00 7.83 8.60
C ARG A 31 -1.89 7.57 7.60
N TRP A 32 -1.54 6.29 7.45
CA TRP A 32 -0.51 5.85 6.52
C TRP A 32 -1.01 4.69 5.69
N VAL A 33 -0.74 4.71 4.39
CA VAL A 33 -0.97 3.56 3.52
C VAL A 33 0.05 3.50 2.38
N PRO A 34 0.65 2.33 2.12
CA PRO A 34 1.55 2.15 0.99
C PRO A 34 0.85 1.71 -0.29
N VAL A 35 1.56 1.91 -1.38
CA VAL A 35 1.55 1.08 -2.59
C VAL A 35 2.95 0.52 -2.73
N HIS A 36 3.12 -0.66 -3.31
CA HIS A 36 4.44 -1.26 -3.51
C HIS A 36 4.47 -2.08 -4.78
N GLY A 37 5.64 -2.19 -5.39
CA GLY A 37 5.89 -3.07 -6.52
C GLY A 37 7.33 -3.59 -6.47
N MET A 38 7.49 -4.89 -6.69
CA MET A 38 8.78 -5.57 -6.81
C MET A 38 9.06 -5.81 -8.29
N LEU A 39 10.18 -5.29 -8.77
CA LEU A 39 10.57 -5.30 -10.18
C LEU A 39 11.98 -5.86 -10.33
N PRO A 40 12.32 -6.51 -11.46
CA PRO A 40 13.72 -6.71 -11.84
C PRO A 40 14.44 -5.36 -11.95
N LEU A 41 15.74 -5.33 -11.60
CA LEU A 41 16.56 -4.12 -11.62
C LEU A 41 16.49 -3.36 -12.97
N GLY A 42 16.45 -4.09 -14.09
CA GLY A 42 16.34 -3.52 -15.43
C GLY A 42 15.07 -2.70 -15.68
N GLN A 43 13.98 -3.01 -14.97
CA GLN A 43 12.69 -2.34 -15.10
C GLN A 43 12.47 -1.24 -14.05
N ALA A 44 13.19 -1.31 -12.91
CA ALA A 44 12.99 -0.44 -11.76
C ALA A 44 13.18 1.05 -12.11
N ARG A 45 14.18 1.39 -12.93
CA ARG A 45 14.46 2.79 -13.32
C ARG A 45 13.32 3.39 -14.15
N ALA A 46 12.81 2.64 -15.13
CA ALA A 46 11.71 3.12 -15.99
C ALA A 46 10.42 3.29 -15.17
N CYS A 47 10.14 2.33 -14.29
CA CYS A 47 8.99 2.42 -13.37
C CYS A 47 9.09 3.63 -12.44
N LEU A 48 10.26 3.87 -11.83
CA LEU A 48 10.46 5.02 -10.95
C LEU A 48 10.25 6.35 -11.70
N ALA A 49 10.76 6.49 -12.92
CA ALA A 49 10.56 7.69 -13.73
C ALA A 49 9.08 7.94 -14.06
N ALA A 50 8.32 6.89 -14.39
CA ALA A 50 6.88 7.00 -14.64
C ALA A 50 6.11 7.39 -13.38
N LEU A 51 6.50 6.84 -12.22
CA LEU A 51 5.95 7.21 -10.93
C LEU A 51 6.26 8.67 -10.56
N GLU A 52 7.49 9.14 -10.77
CA GLU A 52 7.91 10.53 -10.54
C GLU A 52 7.10 11.52 -11.38
N ALA A 53 6.91 11.23 -12.67
CA ALA A 53 6.05 12.03 -13.54
C ALA A 53 4.61 12.09 -13.00
N ARG A 54 4.10 10.96 -12.48
CA ARG A 54 2.77 10.93 -11.89
C ARG A 54 2.69 11.69 -10.56
N TYR A 55 3.72 11.67 -9.73
CA TYR A 55 3.77 12.48 -8.50
C TYR A 55 3.73 13.95 -8.81
N ALA A 56 4.51 14.41 -9.79
CA ALA A 56 4.50 15.81 -10.20
C ALA A 56 3.09 16.28 -10.63
N ALA A 57 2.37 15.43 -11.37
CA ALA A 57 1.00 15.71 -11.78
C ALA A 57 0.00 15.71 -10.61
N LEU A 58 0.21 14.87 -9.58
CA LEU A 58 -0.65 14.79 -8.40
C LEU A 58 -0.32 15.85 -7.34
N ALA A 59 0.87 16.46 -7.38
CA ALA A 59 1.39 17.33 -6.33
C ALA A 59 0.44 18.46 -5.91
N PRO A 60 -0.23 19.20 -6.82
CA PRO A 60 -1.16 20.26 -6.42
C PRO A 60 -2.34 19.73 -5.59
N ALA A 61 -2.97 18.64 -6.04
CA ALA A 61 -4.10 18.03 -5.35
C ALA A 61 -3.69 17.44 -4.00
N LEU A 62 -2.51 16.81 -3.92
CA LEU A 62 -1.97 16.29 -2.67
C LEU A 62 -1.72 17.40 -1.65
N ALA A 63 -1.13 18.51 -2.10
CA ALA A 63 -0.88 19.67 -1.25
C ALA A 63 -2.18 20.28 -0.71
N GLU A 64 -3.18 20.46 -1.57
CA GLU A 64 -4.50 20.98 -1.20
C GLU A 64 -5.21 20.07 -0.17
N ALA A 65 -5.10 18.75 -0.33
CA ALA A 65 -5.70 17.78 0.58
C ALA A 65 -4.87 17.53 1.87
N GLY A 66 -3.68 18.12 2.00
CA GLY A 66 -2.78 17.90 3.13
C GLY A 66 -2.17 16.50 3.16
N VAL A 67 -1.92 15.90 2.00
CA VAL A 67 -1.33 14.58 1.83
C VAL A 67 0.13 14.71 1.44
N THR A 68 1.02 13.96 2.09
CA THR A 68 2.43 13.84 1.72
C THR A 68 2.74 12.43 1.23
N ILE A 69 3.75 12.32 0.37
CA ILE A 69 4.26 11.04 -0.13
C ILE A 69 5.74 10.95 0.21
N SER A 70 6.16 9.79 0.74
CA SER A 70 7.57 9.42 0.79
C SER A 70 7.77 8.02 0.19
N HIS A 71 9.02 7.62 -0.01
CA HIS A 71 9.35 6.37 -0.69
C HIS A 71 10.29 5.51 0.15
N ILE A 72 10.00 4.22 0.19
CA ILE A 72 11.01 3.20 0.48
C ILE A 72 11.43 2.60 -0.86
N ILE A 73 12.73 2.63 -1.12
CA ILE A 73 13.33 1.88 -2.21
C ILE A 73 14.36 0.95 -1.58
N SER A 74 14.18 -0.35 -1.82
CA SER A 74 15.09 -1.38 -1.33
C SER A 74 15.43 -2.35 -2.45
N SER A 75 16.59 -3.00 -2.34
CA SER A 75 17.00 -4.02 -3.29
C SER A 75 17.33 -5.32 -2.58
N LEU A 76 17.02 -6.43 -3.23
CA LEU A 76 17.39 -7.77 -2.81
C LEU A 76 17.87 -8.55 -4.03
N GLY A 77 19.18 -8.67 -4.17
CA GLY A 77 19.80 -9.26 -5.36
C GLY A 77 19.43 -8.49 -6.63
N ALA A 78 18.81 -9.17 -7.59
CA ALA A 78 18.41 -8.60 -8.88
C ALA A 78 17.04 -7.88 -8.86
N TYR A 79 16.38 -7.80 -7.70
CA TYR A 79 15.07 -7.20 -7.56
C TYR A 79 15.12 -5.90 -6.76
N VAL A 80 14.25 -4.96 -7.13
CA VAL A 80 14.06 -3.69 -6.47
C VAL A 80 12.60 -3.56 -6.07
N THR A 81 12.37 -3.24 -4.80
CA THR A 81 11.06 -2.84 -4.30
C THR A 81 10.98 -1.32 -4.31
N ILE A 82 9.91 -0.79 -4.91
CA ILE A 82 9.56 0.62 -4.86
C ILE A 82 8.23 0.72 -4.09
N GLU A 83 8.23 1.46 -2.98
CA GLU A 83 7.08 1.58 -2.10
C GLU A 83 6.77 3.05 -1.79
N PRO A 84 5.86 3.68 -2.57
CA PRO A 84 5.30 4.98 -2.25
C PRO A 84 4.34 4.88 -1.08
N MET A 85 4.51 5.76 -0.11
CA MET A 85 3.79 5.78 1.16
C MET A 85 3.08 7.11 1.31
N PHE A 86 1.75 7.06 1.41
CA PHE A 86 0.93 8.25 1.63
C PHE A 86 0.74 8.49 3.12
N TYR A 87 0.85 9.75 3.54
CA TYR A 87 0.57 10.21 4.90
C TYR A 87 -0.39 11.39 4.87
N TRP A 88 -1.39 11.40 5.74
CA TRP A 88 -2.30 12.55 5.88
C TRP A 88 -2.94 12.58 7.26
N ARG A 89 -3.26 13.78 7.75
CA ARG A 89 -4.05 13.94 8.97
C ARG A 89 -5.52 13.67 8.69
N ASP A 90 -6.11 12.83 9.52
CA ASP A 90 -7.49 12.39 9.42
C ASP A 90 -7.93 11.80 10.75
N ARG A 91 -9.24 11.74 10.97
CA ARG A 91 -9.82 11.09 12.14
C ARG A 91 -9.36 9.64 12.22
N LEU A 92 -8.77 9.27 13.34
CA LEU A 92 -8.34 7.90 13.63
C LEU A 92 -9.52 7.04 14.10
N ASP A 93 -9.57 5.80 13.62
CA ASP A 93 -10.57 4.82 14.09
C ASP A 93 -10.31 4.38 15.53
N ALA A 94 -11.34 3.86 16.22
CA ALA A 94 -11.24 3.35 17.59
C ALA A 94 -10.11 2.31 17.77
N LEU A 95 -9.87 1.47 16.75
CA LEU A 95 -8.77 0.52 16.76
C LEU A 95 -7.40 1.19 16.90
N HIS A 96 -7.16 2.29 16.19
CA HIS A 96 -5.92 3.05 16.30
C HIS A 96 -5.81 3.67 17.68
N LEU A 97 -6.86 4.40 18.11
CA LEU A 97 -6.87 5.11 19.38
C LEU A 97 -6.58 4.14 20.52
N ASN A 98 -7.25 2.99 20.60
CA ASN A 98 -7.07 1.99 21.65
C ASN A 98 -5.64 1.41 21.76
N ASN A 99 -4.82 1.58 20.73
CA ASN A 99 -3.43 1.12 20.69
C ASN A 99 -2.40 2.27 20.83
N LEU A 100 -2.85 3.51 21.00
CA LEU A 100 -1.99 4.65 21.32
C LEU A 100 -1.78 4.78 22.84
N SER A 101 -0.61 5.29 23.24
CA SER A 101 -0.39 5.80 24.60
C SER A 101 -1.32 6.99 24.87
N ASP A 102 -1.60 7.28 26.14
CA ASP A 102 -2.48 8.39 26.52
C ASP A 102 -1.98 9.74 26.00
N SER A 103 -0.66 9.96 26.01
CA SER A 103 -0.04 11.16 25.43
C SER A 103 -0.31 11.29 23.94
N ASN A 104 -0.17 10.21 23.16
CA ASN A 104 -0.44 10.25 21.72
C ASN A 104 -1.93 10.36 21.43
N ARG A 105 -2.78 9.72 22.23
CA ARG A 105 -4.25 9.85 22.12
C ARG A 105 -4.68 11.30 22.34
N ALA A 106 -4.14 11.98 23.35
CA ALA A 106 -4.43 13.39 23.60
C ALA A 106 -3.96 14.30 22.46
N ARG A 107 -2.83 13.97 21.80
CA ARG A 107 -2.30 14.75 20.67
C ARG A 107 -3.04 14.52 19.35
N PHE A 108 -3.50 13.30 19.08
CA PHE A 108 -3.99 12.88 17.75
C PHE A 108 -5.49 12.54 17.71
N GLY A 109 -6.14 12.43 18.86
CA GLY A 109 -7.51 11.91 19.00
C GLY A 109 -8.57 12.79 18.34
N ASP A 110 -8.35 14.10 18.30
CA ASP A 110 -9.35 15.08 17.87
C ASP A 110 -9.16 15.54 16.41
N PHE A 111 -8.34 14.83 15.63
CA PHE A 111 -8.19 15.16 14.21
C PHE A 111 -9.53 15.05 13.46
N PRO A 112 -9.90 16.05 12.65
CA PRO A 112 -11.15 16.02 11.92
C PRO A 112 -11.11 14.97 10.80
N ALA A 113 -12.28 14.53 10.36
CA ALA A 113 -12.38 13.66 9.20
C ALA A 113 -11.95 14.41 7.94
N ASN A 114 -11.11 13.77 7.11
CA ASN A 114 -10.64 14.33 5.85
C ASN A 114 -11.04 13.42 4.67
N PRO A 115 -12.32 13.46 4.23
CA PRO A 115 -12.80 12.61 3.13
C PRO A 115 -12.10 12.93 1.80
N ALA A 116 -11.75 14.20 1.55
CA ALA A 116 -11.04 14.62 0.35
C ALA A 116 -9.68 13.91 0.22
N ALA A 117 -8.90 13.87 1.30
CA ALA A 117 -7.63 13.12 1.31
C ALA A 117 -7.85 11.62 1.13
N ARG A 118 -8.88 11.02 1.75
CA ARG A 118 -9.17 9.58 1.59
C ARG A 118 -9.45 9.22 0.15
N ASP A 119 -10.28 10.00 -0.53
CA ASP A 119 -10.68 9.72 -1.90
C ASP A 119 -9.53 9.98 -2.88
N LEU A 120 -8.78 11.06 -2.66
CA LEU A 120 -7.56 11.34 -3.42
C LEU A 120 -6.53 10.22 -3.27
N VAL A 121 -6.24 9.79 -2.03
CA VAL A 121 -5.30 8.70 -1.76
C VAL A 121 -5.79 7.39 -2.40
N ARG A 122 -7.09 7.06 -2.30
CA ARG A 122 -7.65 5.87 -2.94
C ARG A 122 -7.38 5.85 -4.45
N GLY A 123 -7.74 6.94 -5.15
CA GLY A 123 -7.52 7.05 -6.58
C GLY A 123 -6.04 7.09 -6.97
N ALA A 124 -5.22 7.82 -6.21
CA ALA A 124 -3.79 7.87 -6.43
C ALA A 124 -3.16 6.48 -6.31
N ARG A 125 -3.54 5.70 -5.30
CA ARG A 125 -3.02 4.35 -5.11
C ARG A 125 -3.31 3.43 -6.30
N GLU A 126 -4.54 3.45 -6.82
CA GLU A 126 -4.94 2.66 -8.00
C GLU A 126 -4.11 3.04 -9.24
N VAL A 127 -3.87 4.33 -9.44
CA VAL A 127 -3.05 4.81 -10.56
C VAL A 127 -1.59 4.38 -10.41
N LEU A 128 -1.00 4.53 -9.22
CA LEU A 128 0.40 4.14 -9.00
C LEU A 128 0.59 2.63 -9.12
N SER A 129 -0.33 1.82 -8.59
CA SER A 129 -0.26 0.37 -8.79
C SER A 129 -0.39 0.02 -10.27
N GLY A 130 -1.29 0.69 -11.02
CA GLY A 130 -1.42 0.48 -12.47
C GLY A 130 -0.14 0.80 -13.25
N ILE A 131 0.59 1.86 -12.87
CA ILE A 131 1.92 2.16 -13.45
C ILE A 131 2.90 1.02 -13.17
N MET A 132 2.97 0.56 -11.91
CA MET A 132 3.84 -0.55 -11.55
C MET A 132 3.48 -1.83 -12.32
N ASP A 133 2.19 -2.12 -12.49
CA ASP A 133 1.67 -3.25 -13.25
C ASP A 133 2.13 -3.21 -14.72
N GLN A 134 2.08 -2.04 -15.36
CA GLN A 134 2.55 -1.83 -16.74
C GLN A 134 4.05 -2.12 -16.91
N HIS A 135 4.83 -1.96 -15.84
CA HIS A 135 6.26 -2.30 -15.82
C HIS A 135 6.55 -3.75 -15.39
N GLY A 136 5.50 -4.57 -15.19
CA GLY A 136 5.63 -5.98 -14.82
C GLY A 136 5.93 -6.20 -13.33
N ALA A 137 5.54 -5.27 -12.46
CA ALA A 137 5.74 -5.43 -11.01
C ALA A 137 4.95 -6.61 -10.45
N VAL A 138 5.53 -7.23 -9.42
CA VAL A 138 4.86 -8.19 -8.54
C VAL A 138 4.59 -7.53 -7.19
N HIS A 139 3.50 -7.90 -6.52
CA HIS A 139 3.07 -7.25 -5.29
C HIS A 139 2.95 -8.27 -4.15
N ALA A 140 3.28 -7.86 -2.93
CA ALA A 140 2.77 -8.53 -1.74
C ALA A 140 1.27 -8.22 -1.56
N GLN A 141 0.49 -9.09 -0.92
CA GLN A 141 -0.95 -8.87 -0.67
C GLN A 141 -1.84 -8.85 -1.93
N ILE A 142 -1.51 -9.69 -2.91
CA ILE A 142 -2.34 -9.93 -4.10
C ILE A 142 -3.74 -10.44 -3.76
N GLY A 143 -4.70 -10.14 -4.65
CA GLY A 143 -6.03 -10.72 -4.58
C GLY A 143 -7.08 -9.86 -3.86
N ARG A 144 -6.78 -8.60 -3.53
CA ARG A 144 -7.83 -7.64 -3.13
C ARG A 144 -7.56 -6.25 -3.68
N PHE A 145 -6.52 -5.58 -3.19
CA PHE A 145 -6.11 -4.29 -3.75
C PHE A 145 -5.33 -4.48 -5.05
N TYR A 146 -4.30 -5.33 -5.04
CA TYR A 146 -3.59 -5.70 -6.25
C TYR A 146 -4.33 -6.80 -7.00
N ARG A 147 -4.60 -6.53 -8.29
CA ARG A 147 -5.26 -7.45 -9.21
C ARG A 147 -4.41 -8.68 -9.43
N LEU A 148 -5.05 -9.85 -9.50
CA LEU A 148 -4.37 -11.13 -9.66
C LEU A 148 -4.93 -11.90 -10.85
N GLY A 149 -6.21 -12.28 -10.82
CA GLY A 149 -6.82 -13.12 -11.86
C GLY A 149 -6.73 -12.49 -13.25
N SER A 150 -7.04 -11.20 -13.38
CA SER A 150 -6.94 -10.45 -14.65
C SER A 150 -5.52 -10.29 -15.18
N ARG A 151 -4.50 -10.59 -14.36
CA ARG A 151 -3.07 -10.56 -14.74
C ARG A 151 -2.47 -11.94 -14.93
N MET A 152 -3.23 -13.01 -14.68
CA MET A 152 -2.80 -14.38 -14.87
C MET A 152 -3.14 -14.85 -16.28
N GLU A 153 -2.38 -15.84 -16.75
CA GLU A 153 -2.77 -16.60 -17.95
C GLU A 153 -4.17 -17.20 -17.77
N PRO A 154 -5.03 -17.20 -18.81
CA PRO A 154 -6.43 -17.58 -18.67
C PRO A 154 -6.65 -18.95 -18.01
N GLY A 155 -5.84 -19.96 -18.34
CA GLY A 155 -5.93 -21.29 -17.74
C GLY A 155 -5.54 -21.31 -16.24
N ALA A 156 -4.54 -20.51 -15.86
CA ALA A 156 -4.13 -20.40 -14.46
C ALA A 156 -5.19 -19.64 -13.63
N ALA A 157 -5.79 -18.60 -14.20
CA ALA A 157 -6.91 -17.89 -13.59
C ALA A 157 -8.11 -18.82 -13.39
N GLN A 158 -8.45 -19.62 -14.41
CA GLN A 158 -9.53 -20.61 -14.32
C GLN A 158 -9.28 -21.64 -13.21
N LEU A 159 -8.04 -22.16 -13.10
CA LEU A 159 -7.67 -23.09 -12.03
C LEU A 159 -7.85 -22.45 -10.65
N LEU A 160 -7.37 -21.22 -10.46
CA LEU A 160 -7.52 -20.47 -9.21
C LEU A 160 -9.00 -20.30 -8.83
N HIS A 161 -9.83 -19.90 -9.79
CA HIS A 161 -11.28 -19.74 -9.56
C HIS A 161 -11.97 -21.07 -9.25
N SER A 162 -11.56 -22.16 -9.90
CA SER A 162 -12.10 -23.51 -9.67
C SER A 162 -11.80 -24.00 -8.26
N VAL A 163 -10.56 -23.81 -7.79
CA VAL A 163 -10.16 -24.13 -6.40
C VAL A 163 -10.97 -23.29 -5.40
N LYS A 164 -11.14 -21.99 -5.66
CA LYS A 164 -11.93 -21.11 -4.80
C LYS A 164 -13.41 -21.54 -4.74
N ALA A 165 -14.02 -21.90 -5.87
CA ALA A 165 -15.40 -22.38 -5.92
C ALA A 165 -15.57 -23.71 -5.16
N MET A 166 -14.61 -24.63 -5.28
CA MET A 166 -14.63 -25.91 -4.57
C MET A 166 -14.57 -25.73 -3.04
N LEU A 167 -13.75 -24.80 -2.55
CA LEU A 167 -13.53 -24.58 -1.11
C LEU A 167 -14.54 -23.59 -0.48
N ASP A 168 -15.10 -22.69 -1.28
CA ASP A 168 -16.06 -21.66 -0.83
C ASP A 168 -17.22 -21.51 -1.83
N PRO A 169 -18.06 -22.55 -2.00
CA PRO A 169 -19.12 -22.56 -3.01
C PRO A 169 -20.19 -21.48 -2.79
N ARG A 170 -20.27 -20.92 -1.58
CA ARG A 170 -21.20 -19.84 -1.23
C ARG A 170 -20.53 -18.47 -1.17
N GLY A 171 -19.25 -18.36 -1.54
CA GLY A 171 -18.51 -17.10 -1.59
C GLY A 171 -18.45 -16.34 -0.26
N ARG A 172 -18.48 -17.04 0.88
CA ARG A 172 -18.55 -16.42 2.22
C ARG A 172 -17.18 -15.99 2.74
N MET A 173 -16.12 -16.64 2.30
CA MET A 173 -14.76 -16.37 2.76
C MET A 173 -14.15 -15.22 1.95
N ASN A 174 -14.02 -14.05 2.57
CA ASN A 174 -13.42 -12.84 1.99
C ASN A 174 -14.06 -12.43 0.64
N PRO A 175 -15.35 -12.05 0.61
CA PRO A 175 -16.04 -11.68 -0.62
C PRO A 175 -15.34 -10.57 -1.40
N GLY A 176 -15.36 -10.68 -2.73
CA GLY A 176 -14.72 -9.74 -3.66
C GLY A 176 -13.20 -9.90 -3.81
N ALA A 177 -12.57 -10.77 -3.02
CA ALA A 177 -11.18 -11.15 -3.27
C ALA A 177 -11.06 -11.96 -4.56
N LEU A 178 -9.85 -11.95 -5.15
CA LEU A 178 -9.53 -12.60 -6.42
C LEU A 178 -10.44 -12.13 -7.57
N GLU A 179 -10.86 -10.86 -7.54
CA GLU A 179 -11.74 -10.24 -8.54
C GLU A 179 -13.13 -10.90 -8.66
N GLY A 180 -13.52 -11.67 -7.64
CA GLY A 180 -14.84 -12.29 -7.55
C GLY A 180 -14.98 -13.52 -8.45
N VAL A 181 -14.96 -14.71 -7.84
CA VAL A 181 -15.54 -15.88 -8.49
C VAL A 181 -17.05 -15.69 -8.48
N GLN A 182 -17.65 -15.42 -9.64
CA GLN A 182 -19.10 -15.57 -9.78
C GLN A 182 -19.40 -17.05 -9.57
N GLY A 183 -20.06 -17.39 -8.46
CA GLY A 183 -20.61 -18.73 -8.31
C GLY A 183 -21.56 -18.96 -9.48
N CYS A 184 -21.37 -20.06 -10.21
CA CYS A 184 -22.42 -20.55 -11.09
C CYS A 184 -23.65 -20.80 -10.22
N GLY A 185 -24.65 -19.93 -10.33
CA GLY A 185 -26.02 -20.23 -9.93
C GLY A 185 -26.62 -21.25 -10.89
#